data_AF-A0A9X9LAM5-F1
#
_entry.id   AF-A0A9X9LAM5-F1
#
_cell.length_a   1.000
_cell.length_b   1.000
_cell.length_c   1.000
_cell.angle_alpha   90.00
_cell.angle_beta   90.00
_cell.angle_gamma   90.00
#
_symmetry.space_group_name_H-M   'P 1'
#
loop_
_entity.id
_entity.type
_entity.pdbx_description
1 polymer ?
#
loop_
_entity_poly.entity_id
_entity_poly.type
_entity_poly.pdbx_seq_one_letter_code
_entity_poly.pdbx_strand_id
1 'polypeptide(L)'
;MKDALPVPGVVKYIASQLVYQTNGHLGNLDLSGADPWDLKADDHNITQGSNYHLMNLPSLERNRFLFRITMTPCGRKIDTCGSTLDFVAGIRDAIKAHQGLVDISILHGEISEENITLKDPTTDDDSHGMLIDFDCSVKSKGNVA
;
A
#
# COMPACT_ATOMS: atom_id res chain seq x y z
N MET A 1 -7.62 -3.35 8.97
CA MET A 1 -7.83 -1.92 8.67
C MET A 1 -9.09 -1.33 9.31
N LYS A 2 -10.29 -1.94 9.19
CA LYS A 2 -11.48 -1.40 9.90
C LYS A 2 -11.25 -1.20 11.41
N ASP A 3 -10.47 -2.11 12.01
CA ASP A 3 -10.11 -2.04 13.43
C ASP A 3 -9.12 -0.90 13.75
N ALA A 4 -8.38 -0.40 12.77
CA ALA A 4 -7.41 0.69 12.91
C ALA A 4 -8.04 2.09 12.79
N LEU A 5 -9.26 2.19 12.24
CA LEU A 5 -9.96 3.45 12.02
C LEU A 5 -10.14 4.35 13.27
N PRO A 6 -10.28 3.81 14.50
CA PRO A 6 -10.38 4.65 15.70
C PRO A 6 -9.08 5.34 16.10
N VAL A 7 -7.92 4.95 15.54
CA VAL A 7 -6.62 5.44 15.98
C VAL A 7 -6.31 6.80 15.33
N PRO A 8 -6.04 7.86 16.13
CA PRO A 8 -5.62 9.14 15.59
C PRO A 8 -4.33 9.04 14.77
N GLY A 9 -4.25 9.78 13.67
CA GLY A 9 -3.11 9.74 12.76
C GLY A 9 -3.08 8.50 11.85
N VAL A 10 -4.07 7.61 11.91
CA VAL A 10 -4.28 6.59 10.88
C VAL A 10 -5.24 7.13 9.82
N VAL A 11 -4.96 6.82 8.56
CA VAL A 11 -5.81 7.24 7.45
C VAL A 11 -7.22 6.69 7.51
N LYS A 12 -8.19 7.57 7.24
CA LYS A 12 -9.60 7.22 7.22
C LYS A 12 -10.00 6.75 5.82
N TYR A 13 -10.40 5.50 5.72
CA TYR A 13 -11.01 4.94 4.52
C TYR A 13 -12.49 5.35 4.43
N ILE A 14 -12.88 5.90 3.28
CA ILE A 14 -14.27 6.29 2.98
C ILE A 14 -14.98 5.14 2.27
N ALA A 15 -14.37 4.61 1.21
CA ALA A 15 -14.98 3.61 0.35
C ALA A 15 -13.92 2.74 -0.35
N SER A 16 -14.35 1.54 -0.73
CA SER A 16 -13.58 0.63 -1.57
C SER A 16 -14.49 0.08 -2.67
N GLN A 17 -14.00 0.02 -3.90
CA GLN A 17 -14.74 -0.48 -5.05
C GLN A 17 -13.87 -1.45 -5.85
N LEU A 18 -14.40 -2.64 -6.14
CA LEU A 18 -13.80 -3.52 -7.14
C LEU A 18 -14.03 -2.91 -8.52
N VAL A 19 -12.94 -2.57 -9.21
CA VAL A 19 -12.97 -2.01 -10.57
C VAL A 19 -12.88 -3.13 -11.61
N TYR A 20 -12.05 -4.14 -11.35
CA TYR A 20 -11.80 -5.21 -12.29
C TYR A 20 -11.34 -6.50 -11.61
N GLN A 21 -11.68 -7.65 -12.20
CA GLN A 21 -11.21 -8.97 -11.80
C GLN A 21 -10.84 -9.78 -13.05
N THR A 22 -9.62 -10.32 -13.11
CA THR A 22 -9.12 -11.01 -14.31
C THR A 22 -9.95 -12.24 -14.67
N ASN A 23 -10.42 -13.00 -13.68
CA ASN A 23 -11.19 -14.21 -13.96
C ASN A 23 -12.53 -13.93 -14.65
N GLY A 24 -13.10 -12.72 -14.52
CA GLY A 24 -14.33 -12.36 -15.20
C GLY A 24 -14.22 -12.38 -16.73
N HIS A 25 -13.02 -12.20 -17.27
CA HIS A 25 -12.76 -12.21 -18.71
C HIS A 25 -11.93 -13.41 -19.16
N LEU A 26 -11.00 -13.87 -18.32
CA LEU A 26 -10.11 -15.00 -18.64
C LEU A 26 -10.76 -16.36 -18.37
N GLY A 27 -11.78 -16.44 -17.51
CA GLY A 27 -12.37 -17.72 -17.07
C GLY A 27 -13.03 -18.54 -18.18
N ASN A 28 -13.33 -17.93 -19.33
CA ASN A 28 -13.91 -18.59 -20.50
C ASN A 28 -12.89 -18.84 -21.62
N LEU A 29 -11.62 -18.46 -21.43
CA LEU A 29 -10.57 -18.69 -22.41
C LEU A 29 -9.89 -20.02 -22.10
N ASP A 30 -9.87 -20.92 -23.09
CA ASP A 30 -9.02 -22.11 -23.04
C ASP A 30 -7.59 -21.69 -23.39
N LEU A 31 -6.70 -21.80 -22.42
CA LEU A 31 -5.30 -21.40 -22.50
C LEU A 31 -4.37 -22.61 -22.44
N SER A 32 -4.93 -23.83 -22.50
CA SER A 32 -4.17 -25.08 -22.48
C SER A 32 -3.19 -25.22 -23.67
N GLY A 33 -3.50 -24.56 -24.80
CA GLY A 33 -2.65 -24.49 -25.99
C GLY A 33 -1.90 -23.16 -26.16
N ALA A 34 -1.89 -22.28 -25.16
CA ALA A 34 -1.21 -20.99 -25.25
C ALA A 34 0.28 -21.14 -24.92
N ASP A 35 1.13 -20.91 -25.91
CA ASP A 35 2.58 -20.83 -25.69
C ASP A 35 2.97 -19.43 -25.17
N PRO A 36 3.84 -19.33 -24.15
CA PRO A 36 4.41 -18.05 -23.74
C PRO A 36 5.15 -17.38 -24.89
N TRP A 37 4.88 -16.10 -25.11
CA TRP A 37 5.63 -15.31 -26.09
C TRP A 37 7.06 -15.11 -25.58
N ASP A 38 8.01 -15.83 -26.18
CA ASP A 38 9.44 -15.65 -25.94
C ASP A 38 9.94 -14.48 -26.80
N LEU A 39 9.96 -13.28 -26.22
CA LEU A 39 10.58 -12.10 -26.83
C LEU A 39 12.11 -12.25 -26.76
N LYS A 40 12.66 -13.06 -27.66
CA LYS A 40 14.10 -13.05 -27.90
C LYS A 40 14.43 -11.77 -28.65
N ALA A 41 15.12 -10.86 -27.95
CA ALA A 41 15.65 -9.65 -28.55
C ALA A 41 16.81 -10.02 -29.49
N ASP A 42 16.51 -10.28 -30.76
CA ASP A 42 17.51 -10.41 -31.83
C ASP A 42 17.99 -9.05 -32.35
N ASP A 43 17.35 -7.94 -31.96
CA ASP A 43 17.80 -6.58 -32.29
C ASP A 43 18.69 -6.00 -31.19
N HIS A 44 19.95 -5.73 -31.54
CA HIS A 44 21.01 -5.15 -30.70
C HIS A 44 20.72 -3.75 -30.11
N ASN A 45 19.50 -3.24 -30.21
CA ASN A 45 19.12 -1.90 -29.73
C ASN A 45 18.06 -1.90 -28.61
N ILE A 46 17.66 -3.06 -28.09
CA ILE A 46 16.81 -3.15 -26.89
C ILE A 46 17.67 -3.63 -25.72
N THR A 47 17.66 -2.86 -24.63
CA THR A 47 18.48 -3.12 -23.45
C THR A 47 18.19 -4.52 -22.90
N GLN A 48 19.19 -5.41 -22.94
CA GLN A 48 19.10 -6.73 -22.32
C GLN A 48 19.11 -6.56 -20.80
N GLY A 49 17.93 -6.70 -20.17
CA GLY A 49 17.84 -6.86 -18.72
C GLY A 49 18.37 -8.22 -18.32
N SER A 50 19.62 -8.29 -17.85
CA SER A 50 20.32 -9.51 -17.43
C SER A 50 19.92 -10.00 -16.02
N ASN A 51 18.63 -9.93 -15.69
CA ASN A 51 18.09 -10.56 -14.49
C ASN A 51 17.04 -11.60 -14.91
N TYR A 52 17.53 -12.78 -15.31
CA TYR A 52 16.77 -14.02 -15.28
C TYR A 52 16.55 -14.45 -13.82
N HIS A 53 15.97 -13.58 -12.98
CA HIS A 53 15.22 -14.12 -11.87
C HIS A 53 14.06 -14.83 -12.54
N LEU A 54 14.14 -16.16 -12.61
CA LEU A 54 13.12 -17.07 -13.13
C LEU A 54 11.77 -16.41 -12.85
N MET A 55 11.19 -15.79 -13.89
CA MET A 55 9.89 -15.19 -13.73
C MET A 55 9.04 -16.40 -13.36
N ASN A 56 8.59 -16.47 -12.12
CA ASN A 56 7.32 -17.12 -11.83
C ASN A 56 6.34 -16.32 -12.66
N LEU A 57 6.24 -16.67 -13.95
CA LEU A 57 5.29 -16.09 -14.87
C LEU A 57 3.99 -16.22 -14.10
N PRO A 58 3.36 -15.09 -13.69
CA PRO A 58 2.14 -15.19 -12.93
C PRO A 58 1.23 -16.02 -13.81
N SER A 59 0.88 -17.22 -13.32
CA SER A 59 0.12 -18.17 -14.12
C SER A 59 -1.03 -17.40 -14.73
N LEU A 60 -1.33 -17.66 -16.00
CA LEU A 60 -2.46 -16.98 -16.65
C LEU A 60 -3.78 -17.26 -15.90
N GLU A 61 -3.76 -18.26 -15.02
CA GLU A 61 -4.75 -18.67 -14.03
C GLU A 61 -4.81 -17.78 -12.76
N ARG A 62 -3.82 -16.91 -12.51
CA ARG A 62 -3.77 -16.07 -11.30
C ARG A 62 -4.86 -15.01 -11.37
N ASN A 63 -5.88 -15.19 -10.52
CA ASN A 63 -6.94 -14.22 -10.35
C ASN A 63 -6.41 -12.94 -9.69
N ARG A 64 -6.39 -11.83 -10.43
CA ARG A 64 -6.01 -10.51 -9.93
C ARG A 64 -7.23 -9.62 -9.81
N PHE A 65 -7.20 -8.76 -8.82
CA PHE A 65 -8.25 -7.81 -8.52
C PHE A 65 -7.68 -6.41 -8.56
N LEU A 66 -8.37 -5.49 -9.24
CA LEU A 66 -8.10 -4.06 -9.19
C LEU A 66 -9.14 -3.43 -8.29
N PHE A 67 -8.71 -2.94 -7.13
CA PHE A 67 -9.56 -2.17 -6.23
C PHE A 67 -9.23 -0.69 -6.34
N ARG A 68 -10.28 0.14 -6.31
CA ARG A 68 -10.16 1.58 -6.07
C ARG A 68 -10.54 1.85 -4.62
N ILE A 69 -9.68 2.59 -3.95
CA ILE A 69 -9.83 2.98 -2.56
C ILE A 69 -9.98 4.51 -2.52
N THR A 70 -10.89 5.01 -1.69
CA THR A 70 -11.07 6.44 -1.44
C THR A 70 -10.84 6.71 0.03
N MET A 71 -9.98 7.70 0.33
CA MET A 71 -9.45 7.97 1.66
C MET A 71 -9.44 9.47 1.95
N THR A 72 -9.38 9.82 3.24
CA THR A 72 -9.33 11.21 3.71
C THR A 72 -8.51 11.33 5.00
N PRO A 73 -7.88 12.49 5.27
CA PRO A 73 -7.65 13.59 4.33
C PRO A 73 -6.69 13.21 3.19
N CYS A 74 -6.81 13.92 2.07
CA CYS A 74 -5.77 13.86 1.04
C CYS A 74 -4.54 14.58 1.58
N GLY A 75 -3.40 13.92 1.51
CA GLY A 75 -2.14 14.53 1.92
C GLY A 75 -1.08 14.37 0.84
N ARG A 76 0.11 14.83 1.17
CA ARG A 76 1.30 14.80 0.32
C ARG A 76 2.37 13.92 0.96
N LYS A 77 3.22 13.31 0.14
CA LYS A 77 4.32 12.47 0.65
C LYS A 77 5.24 13.25 1.57
N ILE A 78 5.85 12.56 2.54
CA ILE A 78 6.75 13.20 3.51
C ILE A 78 8.02 13.77 2.88
N ASP A 79 8.49 13.19 1.77
CA ASP A 79 9.63 13.68 0.98
C ASP A 79 9.40 15.08 0.37
N THR A 80 8.15 15.53 0.30
CA THR A 80 7.78 16.88 -0.18
C THR A 80 7.81 17.94 0.93
N CYS A 81 8.23 17.59 2.15
CA CYS A 81 8.22 18.50 3.31
C CYS A 81 8.85 19.87 2.97
N GLY A 82 8.18 20.97 3.38
CA GLY A 82 8.65 22.32 3.07
C GLY A 82 9.67 22.86 4.08
N SER A 83 9.76 22.22 5.25
CA SER A 83 10.64 22.61 6.34
C SER A 83 11.06 21.40 7.17
N THR A 84 12.16 21.53 7.92
CA THR A 84 12.55 20.53 8.93
C THR A 84 11.45 20.31 9.97
N LEU A 85 10.69 21.35 10.31
CA LEU A 85 9.59 21.24 11.25
C LEU A 85 8.46 20.37 10.71
N ASP A 86 8.08 20.55 9.44
CA ASP A 86 7.06 19.72 8.76
C ASP A 86 7.47 18.25 8.78
N PHE A 87 8.73 17.97 8.47
CA PHE A 87 9.27 16.61 8.45
C PHE A 87 9.22 15.96 9.83
N VAL A 88 9.74 16.66 10.85
CA VAL A 88 9.76 16.15 12.23
C VAL A 88 8.34 15.98 12.78
N ALA A 89 7.42 16.91 12.48
CA ALA A 89 6.02 16.80 12.86
C ALA A 89 5.35 15.58 12.19
N GLY A 90 5.59 15.38 10.89
CA GLY A 90 5.10 14.23 10.14
C GLY A 90 5.55 12.89 10.73
N ILE A 91 6.86 12.74 10.98
CA ILE A 91 7.42 11.52 11.60
C ILE A 91 6.87 11.32 13.01
N ARG A 92 6.84 12.38 13.84
CA ARG A 92 6.30 12.31 15.21
C ARG A 92 4.87 11.78 15.20
N ASP A 93 4.03 12.29 14.30
CA ASP A 93 2.63 11.92 14.26
C ASP A 93 2.44 10.49 13.70
N ALA A 94 3.28 10.07 12.74
CA ALA A 94 3.32 8.67 12.31
C ALA A 94 3.73 7.71 13.44
N ILE A 95 4.71 8.08 14.27
CA ILE A 95 5.10 7.28 15.44
C ILE A 95 3.94 7.18 16.44
N LYS A 96 3.26 8.29 16.73
CA LYS A 96 2.08 8.30 17.62
C LYS A 96 0.95 7.44 17.08
N ALA A 97 0.67 7.53 15.77
CA ALA A 97 -0.33 6.68 15.12
C ALA A 97 0.04 5.20 15.25
N HIS A 98 1.32 4.84 15.06
CA HIS A 98 1.79 3.48 15.25
C HIS A 98 1.67 3.01 16.71
N GLN A 99 1.98 3.86 17.68
CA GLN A 99 1.77 3.55 19.10
C GLN A 99 0.30 3.23 19.39
N GLY A 100 -0.62 4.07 18.90
CA GLY A 100 -2.05 3.80 19.06
C GLY A 100 -2.52 2.52 18.35
N LEU A 101 -1.88 2.12 17.25
CA LEU A 101 -2.13 0.82 16.62
C LEU A 101 -1.66 -0.33 17.51
N VAL A 102 -0.48 -0.21 18.12
CA VAL A 102 0.06 -1.23 19.03
C VAL A 102 -0.83 -1.40 20.26
N ASP A 103 -1.41 -0.33 20.78
CA ASP A 103 -2.36 -0.37 21.91
C ASP A 103 -3.60 -1.23 21.61
N ILE A 104 -4.02 -1.30 20.34
CA ILE A 104 -5.10 -2.16 19.87
C ILE A 104 -4.59 -3.47 19.22
N SER A 105 -3.35 -3.86 19.52
CA SER A 105 -2.70 -5.08 19.04
C SER A 105 -2.57 -5.16 17.51
N ILE A 106 -2.33 -4.04 16.85
CA ILE A 106 -2.04 -3.97 15.41
C ILE A 106 -0.61 -3.47 15.21
N LEU A 107 0.19 -4.25 14.50
CA LEU A 107 1.48 -3.80 13.99
C LEU A 107 1.30 -3.40 12.52
N HIS A 108 1.72 -2.18 12.17
CA HIS A 108 1.68 -1.68 10.79
C HIS A 108 2.48 -2.56 9.81
N GLY A 109 3.63 -3.07 10.25
CA GLY A 109 4.50 -3.96 9.47
C GLY A 109 5.49 -3.21 8.57
N GLU A 110 5.09 -2.08 7.97
CA GLU A 110 5.95 -1.34 7.04
C GLU A 110 5.92 0.18 7.28
N ILE A 111 6.78 0.64 8.19
CA ILE A 111 6.99 2.07 8.42
C ILE A 111 8.11 2.55 7.50
N SER A 112 7.77 3.37 6.52
CA SER A 112 8.67 3.93 5.50
C SER A 112 8.25 5.35 5.14
N GLU A 113 9.11 6.08 4.43
CA GLU A 113 8.76 7.42 3.92
C GLU A 113 7.57 7.40 2.96
N GLU A 114 7.39 6.31 2.20
CA GLU A 114 6.28 6.15 1.26
C GLU A 114 4.93 5.95 1.96
N ASN A 115 4.95 5.43 3.20
CA ASN A 115 3.75 5.13 3.97
C ASN A 115 3.43 6.20 5.02
N ILE A 116 4.18 7.31 5.02
CA ILE A 116 3.91 8.48 5.84
C ILE A 116 3.49 9.64 4.94
N THR A 117 2.29 10.14 5.20
CA THR A 117 1.71 11.26 4.46
C THR A 117 1.61 12.48 5.36
N LEU A 118 2.06 13.64 4.86
CA LEU A 118 1.82 14.94 5.46
C LEU A 118 0.41 15.43 5.09
N LYS A 119 -0.29 16.01 6.06
CA LYS A 119 -1.60 16.63 5.86
C LYS A 119 -1.63 18.01 6.52
N ASP A 120 -2.54 18.83 6.04
CA ASP A 120 -2.82 20.10 6.69
C ASP A 120 -3.66 19.84 7.95
N PRO A 121 -3.29 20.43 9.10
CA PRO A 121 -4.08 20.31 10.31
C PRO A 121 -5.44 20.99 10.13
N THR A 122 -6.43 20.49 10.85
CA THR A 122 -7.81 21.00 10.86
C THR A 122 -8.16 21.55 12.24
N THR A 123 -9.35 22.13 12.39
CA THR A 123 -9.84 22.60 13.70
C THR A 123 -9.92 21.49 14.74
N ASP A 124 -10.16 20.26 14.29
CA ASP A 124 -10.43 19.11 15.16
C ASP A 124 -9.23 18.17 15.29
N ASP A 125 -8.15 18.43 14.53
CA ASP A 125 -7.00 17.56 14.41
C ASP A 125 -5.74 18.37 14.07
N ASP A 126 -4.86 18.54 15.06
CA ASP A 126 -3.61 19.28 14.95
C ASP A 126 -2.45 18.44 14.40
N SER A 127 -2.71 17.18 14.01
CA SER A 127 -1.67 16.33 13.44
C SER A 127 -1.31 16.77 12.01
N HIS A 128 -0.02 16.75 11.75
CA HIS A 128 0.58 17.06 10.45
C HIS A 128 0.94 15.79 9.68
N GLY A 129 1.05 14.65 10.35
CA GLY A 129 1.38 13.36 9.75
C GLY A 129 0.26 12.33 9.88
N MET A 130 0.27 11.36 8.97
CA MET A 130 -0.68 10.26 8.95
C MET A 130 -0.04 9.01 8.34
N LEU A 131 -0.34 7.84 8.91
CA LEU A 131 0.05 6.54 8.36
C LEU A 131 -0.96 6.04 7.34
N ILE A 132 -0.45 5.56 6.22
CA ILE A 132 -1.18 4.90 5.14
C ILE A 132 -0.59 3.51 4.87
N ASP A 133 -1.25 2.75 3.99
CA ASP A 133 -0.80 1.44 3.52
C ASP A 133 -0.64 0.36 4.61
N PHE A 134 -1.66 -0.48 4.74
CA PHE A 134 -1.74 -1.51 5.78
C PHE A 134 -1.66 -2.93 5.20
N ASP A 135 -1.12 -3.08 3.99
CA ASP A 135 -1.11 -4.39 3.31
C ASP A 135 -0.19 -5.40 4.03
N CYS A 136 0.85 -4.91 4.71
CA CYS A 136 1.75 -5.70 5.54
C CYS A 136 1.38 -5.71 7.04
N SER A 137 0.22 -5.15 7.41
CA SER A 137 -0.19 -5.07 8.81
C SER A 137 -0.63 -6.42 9.38
N VAL A 138 -0.23 -6.67 10.62
CA VAL A 138 -0.58 -7.90 11.34
C VAL A 138 -1.25 -7.57 12.67
N LYS A 139 -2.29 -8.33 13.01
CA LYS A 139 -2.83 -8.32 14.37
C LYS A 139 -1.92 -9.19 15.24
N SER A 140 -1.30 -8.61 16.26
CA SER A 140 -0.65 -9.42 17.28
C SER A 140 -1.74 -10.10 18.11
N LYS A 141 -1.53 -11.36 18.48
CA LYS A 141 -2.28 -11.93 19.59
C LYS A 141 -1.71 -11.23 20.82
N GLY A 142 -2.48 -10.33 21.42
CA GLY A 142 -2.05 -9.64 22.64
C GLY A 142 -1.47 -10.66 23.62
N ASN A 143 -0.28 -10.39 24.14
CA ASN A 143 0.15 -11.09 25.34
C ASN A 143 -0.86 -10.71 26.42
N VAL A 144 -1.66 -11.69 26.84
CA VAL A 144 -2.40 -11.61 28.09
C VAL A 144 -1.33 -11.53 29.17
N ALA A 145 -1.03 -10.31 29.61
CA ALA A 145 -0.29 -10.07 30.85
C ALA A 145 -1.26 -10.17 32.02
#